data_AF-A0A6N7FKH6-F1
#
_entry.id   AF-A0A6N7FKH6-F1
#
_cell.length_a   1.000
_cell.length_b   1.000
_cell.length_c   1.000
_cell.angle_alpha   90.00
_cell.angle_beta   90.00
_cell.angle_gamma   90.00
#
_symmetry.space_group_name_H-M   'P 1'
#
loop_
_entity.id
_entity.type
_entity.pdbx_description
1 polymer ?
#
loop_
_entity_poly.entity_id
_entity_poly.type
_entity_poly.pdbx_seq_one_letter_code
_entity_poly.pdbx_strand_id
1 'polypeptide(L)'
;MAEPIRPCPRCGGHLAWDNAGPLCSPCWRSGLRRSASRALRAAGERGQVAAAFVEGGVPAVAEALLCPLGEALDLVLLQGLVPSSYRRRYRVLLRLLALGPVPHTVAADLLGLSRWTVATYRQVLGVALPAPTDRPGAHRAGCEASSPRAPSEPPHHQALDLKEI
;
A
#
# COMPACT_ATOMS: atom_id res chain seq x y z
N MET A 1 27.17 4.94 -6.84
CA MET A 1 27.36 6.32 -6.39
C MET A 1 26.34 6.59 -5.29
N ALA A 2 26.77 6.90 -4.07
CA ALA A 2 25.84 7.18 -2.97
C ALA A 2 25.24 8.57 -3.17
N GLU A 3 23.91 8.66 -3.22
CA GLU A 3 23.20 9.93 -3.37
C GLU A 3 23.39 10.80 -2.10
N PRO A 4 23.64 12.12 -2.23
CA PRO A 4 23.94 12.95 -1.07
C PRO A 4 22.75 13.01 -0.10
N ILE A 5 23.04 12.79 1.18
CA ILE A 5 22.05 12.84 2.24
C ILE A 5 21.56 14.29 2.37
N ARG A 6 20.29 14.52 2.02
CA ARG A 6 19.67 15.85 2.08
C ARG A 6 19.35 16.23 3.54
N PRO A 7 19.64 17.46 3.99
CA PRO A 7 19.25 17.92 5.32
C PRO A 7 17.77 18.36 5.36
N CYS A 8 17.14 18.19 6.51
CA CYS A 8 15.80 18.71 6.80
C CYS A 8 15.88 20.23 7.01
N PRO A 9 15.10 21.05 6.28
CA PRO A 9 15.16 22.51 6.36
C PRO A 9 14.62 23.06 7.69
N ARG A 10 13.97 22.22 8.50
CA ARG A 10 13.38 22.62 9.78
C ARG A 10 14.28 22.38 10.98
N CYS A 11 15.08 21.32 10.96
CA CYS A 11 15.87 20.91 12.13
C CYS A 11 17.31 20.53 11.79
N GLY A 12 17.74 20.67 10.53
CA GLY A 12 19.07 20.26 10.06
C GLY A 12 19.32 18.75 9.99
N GLY A 13 18.44 17.92 10.57
CA GLY A 13 18.61 16.46 10.60
C GLY A 13 18.55 15.81 9.22
N HIS A 14 19.27 14.71 9.06
CA HIS A 14 19.35 13.98 7.79
C HIS A 14 18.03 13.32 7.38
N LEU A 15 17.62 13.53 6.12
CA LEU A 15 16.50 12.81 5.53
C LEU A 15 16.95 11.39 5.20
N ALA A 16 16.08 10.41 5.47
CA ALA A 16 16.35 9.06 4.97
C ALA A 16 16.35 9.06 3.44
N TRP A 17 17.13 8.16 2.86
CA TRP A 17 17.29 8.04 1.42
C TRP A 17 15.94 7.91 0.69
N ASP A 18 15.01 7.15 1.26
CA ASP A 18 13.71 6.87 0.67
C ASP A 18 12.63 7.93 0.97
N ASN A 19 13.00 9.04 1.61
CA ASN A 19 12.06 10.08 1.98
C ASN A 19 11.66 10.94 0.78
N ALA A 20 10.38 10.86 0.39
CA ALA A 20 9.84 11.65 -0.73
C ALA A 20 9.54 13.11 -0.33
N GLY A 21 9.58 13.43 0.97
CA GLY A 21 9.27 14.75 1.51
C GLY A 21 10.51 15.58 1.89
N PRO A 22 10.35 16.90 2.06
CA PRO A 22 11.43 17.80 2.43
C PRO A 22 11.71 17.78 3.93
N LEU A 23 10.78 17.26 4.75
CA LEU A 23 10.90 17.21 6.21
C LEU A 23 11.26 15.81 6.68
N CYS A 24 12.07 15.73 7.74
CA CYS A 24 12.31 14.47 8.42
C CYS A 24 11.04 13.97 9.13
N SER A 25 10.93 12.66 9.35
CA SER A 25 9.74 12.06 9.96
C SER A 25 9.33 12.70 11.30
N PRO A 26 10.25 13.08 12.22
CA PRO A 26 9.89 13.81 13.43
C PRO A 26 9.30 15.20 13.16
N CYS A 27 9.94 16.00 12.31
CA CYS A 27 9.48 17.35 11.96
C CYS A 27 8.11 17.34 11.29
N TRP A 28 7.91 16.37 10.38
CA TRP A 28 6.64 16.17 9.72
C TRP A 28 5.56 15.71 10.70
N ARG A 29 5.85 14.74 11.58
CA ARG A 29 4.92 14.28 12.64
C ARG A 29 4.49 15.44 13.54
N SER A 30 5.40 16.32 13.93
CA SER A 30 5.07 17.51 14.73
C SER A 30 4.21 18.52 13.97
N GLY A 31 4.41 18.67 12.65
CA GLY A 31 3.52 19.44 11.78
C GLY A 31 2.12 18.85 11.71
N LEU A 32 2.05 17.56 11.38
CA LEU A 32 0.81 16.81 11.24
C LEU A 32 0.00 16.80 12.54
N ARG A 33 0.64 16.62 13.71
CA ARG A 33 -0.06 16.74 15.00
C ARG A 33 -0.72 18.10 15.17
N ARG A 34 -0.05 19.20 14.81
CA ARG A 34 -0.64 20.55 14.92
C ARG A 34 -1.79 20.78 13.93
N SER A 35 -1.70 20.25 12.71
CA SER A 35 -2.78 20.33 11.71
C SER A 35 -3.98 19.50 12.15
N ALA A 36 -3.74 18.22 12.48
CA ALA A 36 -4.77 17.29 12.93
C ALA A 36 -5.39 17.68 14.28
N SER A 37 -4.65 18.32 15.21
CA SER A 37 -5.26 18.86 16.44
C SER A 37 -6.29 19.95 16.18
N ARG A 38 -6.19 20.69 15.06
CA ARG A 38 -7.24 21.63 14.65
C ARG A 38 -8.45 20.91 14.08
N ALA A 39 -8.22 19.95 13.16
CA ALA A 39 -9.30 19.15 12.57
C ALA A 39 -10.03 18.26 13.59
N LEU A 40 -9.31 17.60 14.50
CA LEU A 40 -9.90 16.75 15.55
C LEU A 40 -10.68 17.54 16.61
N ARG A 41 -10.28 18.79 16.90
CA ARG A 41 -11.06 19.67 17.79
C ARG A 41 -12.40 20.07 17.17
N ALA A 42 -12.49 20.08 15.84
CA ALA A 42 -13.75 20.30 15.12
C ALA A 42 -14.59 19.02 14.97
N ALA A 43 -13.93 17.86 14.80
CA ALA A 43 -14.60 16.60 14.46
C ALA A 43 -15.13 15.80 15.66
N GLY A 44 -14.64 16.02 16.89
CA GLY A 44 -15.15 15.35 18.10
C GLY A 44 -14.97 13.83 18.19
N GLU A 45 -14.75 13.09 17.09
CA GLU A 45 -14.94 11.65 17.07
C GLU A 45 -13.83 10.90 16.33
N ARG A 46 -12.90 10.31 17.10
CA ARG A 46 -12.01 9.26 16.57
C ARG A 46 -12.81 8.09 15.97
N GLY A 47 -13.97 7.80 16.55
CA GLY A 47 -14.90 6.77 16.06
C GLY A 47 -15.39 7.04 14.64
N GLN A 48 -15.82 8.28 14.37
CA GLN A 48 -16.29 8.69 13.04
C GLN A 48 -15.21 8.55 11.96
N VAL A 49 -13.95 8.93 12.27
CA VAL A 49 -12.84 8.78 11.32
C VAL A 49 -12.59 7.30 10.99
N ALA A 50 -12.58 6.43 12.00
CA ALA A 50 -12.37 5.01 11.79
C ALA A 50 -13.53 4.38 11.01
N ALA A 51 -14.77 4.74 11.33
CA ALA A 51 -15.96 4.24 10.64
C ALA A 51 -15.96 4.64 9.15
N ALA A 52 -15.77 5.92 8.86
CA ALA A 52 -15.72 6.42 7.48
C ALA A 52 -14.57 5.78 6.68
N PHE A 53 -13.41 5.58 7.32
CA PHE A 53 -12.28 4.92 6.67
C PHE A 53 -12.58 3.45 6.31
N VAL A 54 -13.29 2.73 7.16
CA VAL A 54 -13.73 1.34 6.88
C VAL A 54 -14.73 1.30 5.72
N GLU A 55 -15.63 2.29 5.64
CA GLU A 55 -16.66 2.35 4.61
C GLU A 55 -16.10 2.68 3.22
N GLY A 56 -15.18 3.64 3.11
CA GLY A 56 -14.72 4.12 1.80
C GLY A 56 -13.33 4.74 1.79
N GLY A 57 -12.47 4.39 2.76
CA GLY A 57 -11.09 4.83 2.78
C GLY A 57 -10.91 6.33 3.06
N VAL A 58 -9.78 6.87 2.60
CA VAL A 58 -9.45 8.30 2.80
C VAL A 58 -10.50 9.25 2.19
N PRO A 59 -11.07 9.01 1.00
CA PRO A 59 -12.12 9.87 0.45
C PRO A 59 -13.37 9.95 1.32
N ALA A 60 -13.85 8.82 1.87
CA ALA A 60 -15.02 8.82 2.76
C ALA A 60 -14.76 9.60 4.06
N VAL A 61 -13.53 9.55 4.59
CA VAL A 61 -13.13 10.41 5.73
C VAL A 61 -13.18 11.89 5.35
N ALA A 62 -12.72 12.25 4.15
CA ALA A 62 -12.75 13.63 3.67
C ALA A 62 -14.19 14.15 3.56
N GLU A 63 -15.10 13.33 3.03
CA GLU A 63 -16.52 13.63 2.89
C GLU A 63 -17.22 13.74 4.24
N ALA A 64 -17.07 12.74 5.11
CA ALA A 64 -17.72 12.71 6.42
C ALA A 64 -17.34 13.89 7.32
N LEU A 65 -16.13 14.42 7.15
CA LEU A 65 -15.61 15.55 7.94
C LEU A 65 -15.60 16.88 7.18
N LEU A 66 -16.10 16.90 5.94
CA LEU A 66 -16.11 18.07 5.05
C LEU A 66 -14.74 18.76 4.97
N CYS A 67 -13.67 17.97 4.83
CA CYS A 67 -12.30 18.45 4.84
C CYS A 67 -11.54 18.05 3.56
N PRO A 68 -10.43 18.75 3.22
CA PRO A 68 -9.60 18.37 2.07
C PRO A 68 -9.00 16.96 2.23
N LEU A 69 -8.79 16.25 1.11
CA LEU A 69 -8.14 14.92 1.09
C LEU A 69 -6.79 14.88 1.83
N GLY A 70 -6.02 15.96 1.79
CA GLY A 70 -4.75 16.06 2.52
C GLY A 70 -4.93 16.04 4.04
N GLU A 71 -5.99 16.67 4.54
CA GLU A 71 -6.34 16.66 5.97
C GLU A 71 -6.92 15.32 6.39
N ALA A 72 -7.77 14.71 5.56
CA ALA A 72 -8.26 13.35 5.78
C ALA A 72 -7.09 12.34 5.86
N LEU A 73 -6.12 12.42 4.94
CA LEU A 73 -4.93 11.58 4.98
C LEU A 73 -4.09 11.82 6.25
N ASP A 74 -3.96 13.07 6.69
CA ASP A 74 -3.27 13.42 7.93
C ASP A 74 -3.94 12.77 9.15
N LEU A 75 -5.28 12.79 9.21
CA LEU A 75 -6.07 12.18 10.29
C LEU A 75 -5.90 10.66 10.33
N VAL A 76 -6.04 10.00 9.18
CA VAL A 76 -5.88 8.54 9.04
C VAL A 76 -4.47 8.09 9.45
N LEU A 77 -3.43 8.84 9.03
CA LEU A 77 -2.03 8.58 9.42
C LEU A 77 -1.75 8.87 10.89
N LEU A 78 -2.40 9.87 11.49
CA LEU A 78 -2.27 10.18 12.91
C LEU A 78 -2.89 9.10 13.79
N GLN A 79 -4.10 8.65 13.42
CA GLN A 79 -4.85 7.65 14.17
C GLN A 79 -4.33 6.22 13.97
N GLY A 80 -3.41 6.03 13.01
CA GLY A 80 -2.77 4.73 12.79
C GLY A 80 -3.63 3.76 11.97
N LEU A 81 -4.65 4.27 11.28
CA LEU A 81 -5.49 3.51 10.36
C LEU A 81 -4.71 3.09 9.09
N VAL A 82 -3.64 3.83 8.77
CA VAL A 82 -2.63 3.47 7.77
C VAL A 82 -1.29 3.23 8.47
N PRO A 83 -0.49 2.20 8.08
CA PRO A 83 0.74 1.89 8.78
C PRO A 83 1.74 3.06 8.79
N SER A 84 2.45 3.23 9.91
CA SER A 84 3.29 4.41 10.12
C SER A 84 4.48 4.53 9.16
N SER A 85 4.89 3.45 8.52
CA SER A 85 5.93 3.44 7.46
C SER A 85 5.55 4.30 6.25
N TYR A 86 4.26 4.38 5.93
CA TYR A 86 3.72 5.15 4.81
C TYR A 86 3.83 6.67 4.98
N ARG A 87 4.15 7.15 6.18
CA ARG A 87 4.35 8.58 6.45
C ARG A 87 5.47 9.19 5.60
N ARG A 88 6.54 8.44 5.34
CA ARG A 88 7.64 8.87 4.44
C ARG A 88 7.20 9.00 2.98
N ARG A 89 6.07 8.36 2.64
CA ARG A 89 5.46 8.34 1.31
C ARG A 89 4.26 9.28 1.19
N TYR A 90 4.01 10.13 2.19
CA TYR A 90 2.84 11.02 2.24
C TYR A 90 2.58 11.76 0.93
N ARG A 91 3.60 12.40 0.34
CA ARG A 91 3.44 13.14 -0.92
C ARG A 91 3.03 12.25 -2.09
N VAL A 92 3.58 11.04 -2.16
CA VAL A 92 3.24 10.06 -3.18
C VAL A 92 1.79 9.60 -3.00
N LEU A 93 1.38 9.31 -1.76
CA LEU A 93 0.00 8.94 -1.43
C LEU A 93 -0.99 10.06 -1.76
N LEU A 94 -0.66 11.32 -1.44
CA LEU A 94 -1.50 12.46 -1.75
C LEU A 94 -1.65 12.67 -3.27
N ARG A 95 -0.55 12.54 -4.03
CA ARG A 95 -0.61 12.59 -5.50
C ARG A 95 -1.43 11.44 -6.06
N LEU A 96 -1.29 10.22 -5.51
CA LEU A 96 -2.08 9.07 -5.91
C LEU A 96 -3.58 9.27 -5.66
N LEU A 97 -3.97 9.86 -4.52
CA LEU A 97 -5.36 10.24 -4.25
C LEU A 97 -5.86 11.28 -5.26
N ALA A 98 -5.06 12.30 -5.57
CA ALA A 98 -5.42 13.35 -6.53
C ALA A 98 -5.57 12.83 -7.98
N LEU A 99 -4.90 11.74 -8.35
CA LEU A 99 -5.08 11.10 -9.66
C LEU A 99 -6.43 10.40 -9.82
N GLY A 100 -7.14 10.12 -8.72
CA GLY A 100 -8.44 9.46 -8.77
C GLY A 100 -8.40 8.06 -9.43
N PRO A 101 -9.50 7.64 -10.08
CA PRO A 101 -9.66 6.28 -10.60
C PRO A 101 -9.03 6.10 -12.00
N VAL A 102 -7.71 6.32 -12.12
CA VAL A 102 -6.95 5.96 -13.34
C VAL A 102 -6.42 4.52 -13.25
N PRO A 103 -6.13 3.81 -14.36
CA PRO A 103 -5.52 2.47 -14.30
C PRO A 103 -4.19 2.44 -13.53
N HIS A 104 -3.87 1.30 -12.89
CA HIS A 104 -2.63 1.16 -12.10
C HIS A 104 -1.35 1.39 -12.90
N THR A 105 -1.34 1.03 -14.19
CA THR A 105 -0.21 1.26 -15.09
C THR A 105 0.02 2.75 -15.34
N VAL A 106 -1.05 3.48 -15.66
CA VAL A 106 -0.97 4.93 -15.88
C VAL A 106 -0.52 5.67 -14.61
N ALA A 107 -1.08 5.32 -13.45
CA ALA A 107 -0.65 5.91 -12.19
C ALA A 107 0.81 5.56 -11.84
N ALA A 108 1.27 4.35 -12.18
CA ALA A 108 2.64 3.91 -11.97
C ALA A 108 3.63 4.77 -12.78
N ASP A 109 3.32 5.00 -14.05
CA ASP A 109 4.13 5.84 -14.94
C ASP A 109 4.17 7.30 -14.45
N LEU A 110 3.01 7.87 -14.09
CA LEU A 110 2.92 9.26 -13.60
C LEU A 110 3.63 9.50 -12.26
N LEU A 111 3.75 8.47 -11.43
CA LEU A 111 4.36 8.56 -10.10
C LEU A 111 5.79 8.02 -10.04
N GLY A 112 6.29 7.40 -11.11
CA GLY A 112 7.59 6.73 -11.13
C GLY A 112 7.66 5.54 -10.17
N LEU A 113 6.57 4.76 -10.09
CA LEU A 113 6.45 3.59 -9.20
C LEU A 113 6.20 2.32 -10.00
N SER A 114 6.27 1.16 -9.34
CA SER A 114 5.76 -0.07 -9.96
C SER A 114 4.23 -0.13 -9.90
N ARG A 115 3.61 -0.84 -10.87
CA ARG A 115 2.18 -1.16 -10.87
C ARG A 115 1.74 -1.82 -9.55
N TRP A 116 2.58 -2.71 -9.01
CA TRP A 116 2.30 -3.40 -7.74
C TRP A 116 2.27 -2.41 -6.57
N THR A 117 3.25 -1.50 -6.49
CA THR A 117 3.29 -0.45 -5.46
C THR A 117 2.05 0.43 -5.49
N VAL A 118 1.58 0.82 -6.68
CA VAL A 118 0.35 1.59 -6.84
C VAL A 118 -0.86 0.81 -6.33
N ALA A 119 -0.99 -0.46 -6.70
CA ALA A 119 -2.08 -1.31 -6.24
C ALA A 119 -2.08 -1.43 -4.69
N THR A 120 -0.92 -1.68 -4.09
CA THR A 120 -0.76 -1.73 -2.63
C THR A 120 -1.16 -0.41 -1.99
N TYR A 121 -0.71 0.72 -2.53
CA TYR A 121 -1.02 2.03 -1.96
C TYR A 121 -2.51 2.34 -2.04
N ARG A 122 -3.16 1.98 -3.15
CA ARG A 122 -4.62 2.14 -3.27
C ARG A 122 -5.39 1.27 -2.29
N GLN A 123 -4.98 0.02 -2.10
CA GLN A 123 -5.58 -0.85 -1.10
C GLN A 123 -5.43 -0.27 0.31
N VAL A 124 -4.23 0.19 0.66
CA VAL A 124 -3.96 0.82 1.97
C VAL A 124 -4.76 2.11 2.18
N LEU A 125 -5.03 2.87 1.12
CA LEU A 125 -5.82 4.10 1.18
C LEU A 125 -7.34 3.86 1.12
N GLY A 126 -7.78 2.61 0.93
CA GLY A 126 -9.19 2.26 0.76
C GLY A 126 -9.78 2.72 -0.59
N VAL A 127 -8.94 2.89 -1.62
CA VAL A 127 -9.32 3.34 -2.97
C VAL A 127 -8.92 2.34 -4.04
N ALA A 128 -8.85 1.05 -3.68
CA ALA A 128 -8.58 -0.01 -4.64
C ALA A 128 -9.65 0.05 -5.74
N LEU A 129 -9.20 0.08 -6.99
CA LEU A 129 -10.13 -0.11 -8.11
C LEU A 129 -10.75 -1.51 -7.95
N PRO A 130 -12.07 -1.66 -8.17
CA PRO A 130 -12.65 -2.98 -8.30
C PRO A 130 -11.87 -3.74 -9.39
N ALA A 131 -11.55 -5.00 -9.13
CA ALA A 131 -11.01 -5.85 -10.18
C ALA A 131 -12.00 -5.82 -11.36
N PRO A 132 -11.53 -5.75 -12.62
CA PRO A 132 -12.43 -5.87 -13.75
C PRO A 132 -13.18 -7.19 -13.59
N THR A 133 -14.49 -7.09 -13.36
CA THR A 133 -15.37 -8.24 -13.26
C THR A 133 -15.53 -8.80 -14.66
N ASP A 134 -14.65 -9.72 -15.05
CA ASP A 134 -14.94 -10.61 -16.17
C ASP A 134 -16.12 -11.50 -15.77
N ARG A 135 -17.34 -11.05 -16.09
CA ARG A 135 -18.45 -11.96 -16.38
C ARG A 135 -19.13 -11.46 -17.64
N PRO A 136 -19.15 -12.30 -18.67
CA PRO A 136 -20.30 -13.19 -18.80
C PRO A 136 -19.95 -14.61 -19.28
N GLY A 137 -20.78 -15.58 -18.89
CA GLY A 137 -20.83 -16.90 -19.55
C GLY A 137 -20.52 -18.08 -18.64
N ALA A 138 -21.52 -18.94 -18.47
CA ALA A 138 -21.41 -20.22 -17.81
C ALA A 138 -20.32 -21.10 -18.43
N HIS A 139 -19.52 -21.78 -17.60
CA HIS A 139 -19.26 -23.21 -17.73
C HIS A 139 -18.80 -23.74 -16.36
N ARG A 140 -19.69 -24.47 -15.69
CA ARG A 140 -19.26 -25.54 -14.80
C ARG A 140 -18.54 -26.57 -15.70
N ALA A 141 -17.22 -26.60 -15.60
CA ALA A 141 -16.40 -27.77 -15.93
C ALA A 141 -15.37 -27.78 -14.79
N GLY A 142 -15.57 -28.59 -13.77
CA GLY A 142 -15.22 -30.00 -13.88
C GLY A 142 -13.77 -30.11 -13.45
N CYS A 143 -13.56 -30.41 -12.17
CA CYS A 143 -12.26 -30.82 -11.67
C CYS A 143 -11.88 -32.14 -12.36
N GLU A 144 -11.25 -32.06 -13.52
CA GLU A 144 -10.58 -33.20 -14.13
C GLU A 144 -9.11 -32.83 -14.33
N ALA A 145 -8.30 -33.29 -13.38
CA ALA A 145 -6.87 -33.38 -13.51
C ALA A 145 -6.56 -34.35 -14.66
N SER A 146 -6.23 -33.80 -15.82
CA SER A 146 -5.61 -34.55 -16.91
C SER A 146 -4.21 -33.98 -17.15
N SER A 147 -3.21 -34.66 -16.60
CA SER A 147 -1.80 -34.47 -16.98
C SER A 147 -1.34 -35.74 -17.72
N PRO A 148 -0.91 -35.66 -19.00
CA PRO A 148 -0.48 -36.83 -19.75
C PRO A 148 1.00 -37.20 -19.50
N ARG A 149 1.21 -38.52 -19.35
CA ARG A 149 2.45 -39.38 -19.38
C ARG A 149 3.75 -38.77 -19.95
N ALA A 150 4.90 -38.85 -19.25
CA ALA A 150 5.90 -39.97 -19.10
C ALA A 150 6.97 -39.97 -20.22
N PRO A 151 8.11 -40.73 -20.21
CA PRO A 151 8.73 -41.62 -19.20
C PRO A 151 10.27 -41.43 -19.02
N SER A 152 10.90 -42.09 -18.03
CA SER A 152 12.23 -42.73 -18.17
C SER A 152 12.63 -43.50 -16.91
N GLU A 153 12.72 -44.83 -17.04
CA GLU A 153 13.46 -45.75 -16.16
C GLU A 153 14.97 -45.42 -16.12
N PRO A 154 15.65 -45.87 -15.06
CA PRO A 154 16.89 -46.62 -15.28
C PRO A 154 16.92 -47.96 -14.53
N PRO A 155 17.78 -48.91 -14.95
CA PRO A 155 17.68 -50.33 -14.61
C PRO A 155 18.43 -50.72 -13.33
N HIS A 156 17.98 -51.85 -12.79
CA HIS A 156 18.63 -52.85 -11.92
C HIS A 156 20.11 -52.61 -11.52
N HIS A 157 20.37 -52.64 -10.20
CA HIS A 157 21.49 -53.41 -9.66
C HIS A 157 21.10 -54.05 -8.31
N GLN A 158 21.30 -55.37 -8.27
CA GLN A 158 21.11 -56.26 -7.14
C GLN A 158 22.14 -55.97 -6.04
N ALA A 159 21.73 -56.11 -4.78
CA ALA A 159 22.64 -56.26 -3.65
C ALA A 159 22.13 -57.40 -2.75
N LEU A 160 22.57 -58.61 -3.08
CA LEU A 160 22.74 -59.68 -2.11
C LEU A 160 24.25 -59.98 -2.09
N ASP A 161 24.92 -59.69 -0.98
CA ASP A 161 25.95 -60.60 -0.50
C ASP A 161 26.10 -60.48 1.02
N LEU A 162 26.08 -61.65 1.66
CA LEU A 162 26.43 -61.89 3.05
C LEU A 162 27.96 -61.88 3.17
N LYS A 163 28.51 -61.20 4.18
CA LYS A 163 29.71 -61.66 4.89
C LYS A 163 29.91 -60.87 6.19
N GLU A 164 30.22 -61.63 7.25
CA GLU A 164 30.67 -61.23 8.60
C GLU A 164 29.55 -60.65 9.49
N ILE A 165 29.05 -61.33 10.53
CA ILE A 165 29.67 -62.16 11.59
C ILE A 165 28.79 -63.37 11.92
#